data_AF-A0A956KMX4-F1
#
_entry.id   AF-A0A956KMX4-F1
#
_cell.length_a   1.000
_cell.length_b   1.000
_cell.length_c   1.000
_cell.angle_alpha   90.00
_cell.angle_beta   90.00
_cell.angle_gamma   90.00
#
_symmetry.space_group_name_H-M   'P 1'
#
loop_
_entity.id
_entity.type
_entity.pdbx_description
1 polymer ?
#
loop_
_entity_poly.entity_id
_entity_poly.type
_entity_poly.pdbx_seq_one_letter_code
_entity_poly.pdbx_strand_id
1 'polypeptide(L)'
;NPRAQLARGAFDTPRYFYVDQPRLCVQCREEFVFRAGEQKRWYETLGFNFASVAIRCPACRRKRRSDKAMHHAVDDAKRALANKPDDAGAQLAVAEAIVELHARFGKGKLEQAVAAARKARRLLKDRPASARALTHYWEGRAQALREQEGAARECFGAFLEHAGARAHRQEILVAQKWLEQHPS
;
A
#
# COMPACT_ATOMS: atom_id res chain seq x y z
N ASN A 1 -23.72 -51.99 -9.03
CA ASN A 1 -22.76 -52.32 -7.95
C ASN A 1 -21.92 -51.07 -7.67
N PRO A 2 -21.98 -50.50 -6.45
CA PRO A 2 -21.83 -49.07 -6.22
C PRO A 2 -20.38 -48.62 -5.94
N ARG A 3 -20.13 -47.34 -6.21
CA ARG A 3 -19.18 -46.45 -5.50
C ARG A 3 -17.79 -47.05 -5.19
N ALA A 4 -16.88 -46.96 -6.16
CA ALA A 4 -15.46 -46.94 -5.84
C ALA A 4 -15.16 -45.60 -5.12
N GLN A 5 -14.80 -45.74 -3.85
CA GLN A 5 -14.52 -44.67 -2.91
C GLN A 5 -13.49 -43.67 -3.47
N LEU A 6 -13.77 -42.40 -3.20
CA LEU A 6 -12.81 -41.30 -3.20
C LEU A 6 -11.57 -41.72 -2.38
N ALA A 7 -10.50 -42.11 -3.06
CA ALA A 7 -9.18 -42.19 -2.45
C ALA A 7 -8.75 -40.76 -2.13
N ARG A 8 -9.05 -40.32 -0.90
CA ARG A 8 -8.35 -39.22 -0.25
C ARG A 8 -6.91 -39.68 -0.09
N GLY A 9 -6.07 -39.38 -1.09
CA GLY A 9 -4.66 -39.71 -1.10
C GLY A 9 -3.95 -38.99 0.04
N ALA A 10 -3.73 -39.73 1.12
CA ALA A 10 -2.79 -39.41 2.17
C ALA A 10 -1.38 -39.34 1.58
N PHE A 11 -0.75 -38.16 1.61
CA PHE A 11 0.70 -38.02 1.56
C PHE A 11 1.12 -36.83 2.43
N ASP A 12 0.73 -36.89 3.70
CA ASP A 12 1.41 -36.14 4.75
C ASP A 12 2.59 -36.98 5.28
N THR A 13 3.39 -37.52 4.35
CA THR A 13 4.60 -38.25 4.70
C THR A 13 5.59 -37.22 5.22
N PRO A 14 6.06 -37.30 6.48
CA PRO A 14 7.02 -36.36 7.01
C PRO A 14 8.25 -36.36 6.10
N ARG A 15 8.60 -35.19 5.54
CA ARG A 15 9.94 -35.02 4.99
C ARG A 15 10.90 -35.03 6.16
N TYR A 16 11.67 -36.09 6.30
CA TYR A 16 12.72 -36.19 7.33
C TYR A 16 13.80 -35.11 7.17
N PHE A 17 13.89 -34.45 6.01
CA PHE A 17 14.82 -33.36 5.75
C PHE A 17 14.29 -32.39 4.69
N TYR A 18 14.59 -31.10 4.85
CA TYR A 18 14.36 -30.05 3.85
C TYR A 18 15.61 -29.87 2.99
N VAL A 19 15.46 -29.68 1.68
CA VAL A 19 16.58 -29.54 0.73
C VAL A 19 16.45 -28.28 -0.09
N ASP A 20 17.56 -27.63 -0.41
CA ASP A 20 17.54 -26.50 -1.35
C ASP A 20 17.05 -26.96 -2.73
N GLN A 21 16.01 -26.31 -3.26
CA GLN A 21 15.43 -26.65 -4.57
C GLN A 21 15.61 -25.50 -5.55
N PRO A 22 16.40 -25.63 -6.63
CA PRO A 22 16.47 -24.64 -7.69
C PRO A 22 15.15 -24.61 -8.46
N ARG A 23 14.64 -23.42 -8.77
CA ARG A 23 13.35 -23.20 -9.44
C ARG A 23 13.41 -21.97 -10.33
N LEU A 24 12.49 -21.91 -11.30
CA LEU A 24 12.29 -20.75 -12.17
C LEU A 24 11.08 -19.94 -11.72
N CYS A 25 11.23 -18.62 -11.58
CA CYS A 25 10.13 -17.75 -11.20
C CYS A 25 9.09 -17.62 -12.33
N VAL A 26 7.83 -17.96 -12.06
CA VAL A 26 6.76 -17.82 -13.08
C VAL A 26 6.50 -16.35 -13.50
N GLN A 27 6.92 -15.37 -12.69
CA GLN A 27 6.63 -13.95 -12.91
C GLN A 27 7.76 -13.21 -13.61
N CYS A 28 8.99 -13.28 -13.08
CA CYS A 28 10.14 -12.57 -13.66
C CYS A 28 11.07 -13.48 -14.44
N ARG A 29 10.79 -14.79 -14.50
CA ARG A 29 11.62 -15.79 -15.20
C ARG A 29 13.05 -15.95 -14.68
N GLU A 30 13.40 -15.28 -13.58
CA GLU A 30 14.68 -15.48 -12.89
C GLU A 30 14.74 -16.81 -12.15
N GLU A 31 15.92 -17.43 -12.15
CA GLU A 31 16.23 -18.58 -11.31
C GLU A 31 16.31 -18.18 -9.84
N PHE A 32 15.83 -19.05 -8.96
CA PHE A 32 15.95 -18.87 -7.52
C PHE A 32 15.94 -20.21 -6.79
N VAL A 33 16.46 -20.22 -5.57
CA VAL A 33 16.46 -21.41 -4.72
C VAL A 33 15.35 -21.30 -3.69
N PHE A 34 14.45 -22.28 -3.67
CA PHE A 34 13.54 -22.49 -2.55
C PHE A 34 14.31 -23.21 -1.44
N ARG A 35 14.84 -22.41 -0.52
CA ARG A 35 15.79 -22.90 0.50
C ARG A 35 15.12 -23.86 1.49
N ALA A 36 15.90 -24.79 2.02
CA ALA A 36 15.49 -25.73 3.06
C ALA A 36 14.90 -25.02 4.29
N GLY A 37 15.56 -23.95 4.77
CA GLY A 37 15.05 -23.14 5.88
C GLY A 37 13.74 -22.42 5.56
N GLU A 38 13.51 -22.09 4.28
CA GLU A 38 12.26 -21.49 3.85
C GLU A 38 11.11 -22.51 3.82
N GLN A 39 11.39 -23.72 3.34
CA GLN A 39 10.47 -24.86 3.38
C GLN A 39 10.04 -25.17 4.81
N LYS A 40 11.00 -25.27 5.73
CA LYS A 40 10.73 -25.49 7.16
C LYS A 40 9.72 -24.48 7.69
N ARG A 41 9.97 -23.19 7.48
CA ARG A 41 9.05 -22.13 7.92
C ARG A 41 7.68 -22.24 7.25
N TRP A 42 7.62 -22.56 5.96
CA TRP A 42 6.37 -22.68 5.22
C TRP A 42 5.46 -23.77 5.80
N TYR A 43 6.01 -24.95 6.08
CA TYR A 43 5.21 -26.09 6.51
C TYR A 43 4.98 -26.08 8.01
N GLU A 44 6.03 -25.85 8.82
CA GLU A 44 5.93 -25.96 10.28
C GLU A 44 5.36 -24.69 10.93
N THR A 45 5.72 -23.50 10.41
CA THR A 45 5.30 -22.24 11.04
C THR A 45 4.05 -21.66 10.39
N LEU A 46 3.97 -21.70 9.05
CA LEU A 46 2.86 -21.10 8.31
C LEU A 46 1.73 -22.11 8.00
N GLY A 47 1.95 -23.40 8.26
CA GLY A 47 0.93 -24.45 8.08
C GLY A 47 0.54 -24.71 6.63
N PHE A 48 1.41 -24.38 5.66
CA PHE A 48 1.14 -24.71 4.27
C PHE A 48 1.16 -26.23 4.06
N ASN A 49 0.33 -26.73 3.13
CA ASN A 49 0.36 -28.13 2.74
C ASN A 49 1.75 -28.50 2.18
N PHE A 50 2.26 -29.70 2.47
CA PHE A 50 3.58 -30.15 2.01
C PHE A 50 3.76 -30.21 0.49
N ALA A 51 2.67 -30.34 -0.28
CA ALA A 51 2.70 -30.21 -1.74
C ALA A 51 2.89 -28.76 -2.23
N SER A 52 2.80 -27.77 -1.33
CA SER A 52 2.99 -26.36 -1.67
C SER A 52 4.45 -26.09 -2.00
N VAL A 53 4.70 -25.48 -3.16
CA VAL A 53 6.05 -25.12 -3.60
C VAL A 53 6.15 -23.63 -3.90
N ALA A 54 7.34 -23.05 -3.72
CA ALA A 54 7.58 -21.69 -4.17
C ALA A 54 7.60 -21.65 -5.71
N ILE A 55 6.58 -21.03 -6.31
CA ILE A 55 6.53 -20.80 -7.78
C ILE A 55 7.05 -19.41 -8.19
N ARG A 56 7.39 -18.56 -7.22
CA ARG A 56 7.87 -17.18 -7.43
C ARG A 56 9.08 -16.92 -6.55
N CYS A 57 10.04 -16.17 -7.09
CA CYS A 57 11.21 -15.74 -6.33
C CYS A 57 10.83 -14.85 -5.13
N PRO A 58 11.71 -14.72 -4.11
CA PRO A 58 11.44 -13.89 -2.93
C PRO A 58 11.10 -12.43 -3.27
N ALA A 59 11.76 -11.85 -4.27
CA ALA A 59 11.50 -10.48 -4.72
C ALA A 59 10.07 -10.32 -5.27
N CYS A 60 9.64 -11.21 -6.18
CA CYS A 60 8.28 -11.21 -6.72
C CYS A 60 7.22 -11.45 -5.63
N ARG A 61 7.48 -12.34 -4.66
CA ARG A 61 6.57 -12.55 -3.53
C ARG A 61 6.48 -11.34 -2.61
N ARG A 62 7.60 -10.66 -2.34
CA ARG A 62 7.62 -9.40 -1.58
C ARG A 62 6.84 -8.32 -2.30
N LYS A 63 7.04 -8.15 -3.62
CA LYS A 63 6.28 -7.21 -4.44
C LYS A 63 4.78 -7.48 -4.35
N ARG A 64 4.34 -8.72 -4.57
CA ARG A 64 2.91 -9.09 -4.45
C ARG A 64 2.33 -8.83 -3.06
N ARG A 65 3.08 -9.08 -1.99
CA ARG A 65 2.64 -8.77 -0.62
C ARG A 65 2.49 -7.26 -0.42
N SER A 66 3.45 -6.47 -0.91
CA SER A 66 3.38 -5.01 -0.90
C SER A 66 2.15 -4.51 -1.67
N ASP A 67 1.92 -5.02 -2.87
CA ASP A 67 0.80 -4.62 -3.72
C ASP A 67 -0.55 -4.95 -3.04
N LYS A 68 -0.66 -6.15 -2.44
CA LYS A 68 -1.84 -6.54 -1.66
C LYS A 68 -2.03 -5.67 -0.42
N ALA A 69 -0.94 -5.30 0.27
CA ALA A 69 -1.00 -4.43 1.44
C ALA A 69 -1.52 -3.03 1.08
N MET A 70 -1.11 -2.46 -0.06
CA MET A 70 -1.62 -1.15 -0.51
C MET A 70 -3.13 -1.19 -0.83
N HIS A 71 -3.60 -2.27 -1.45
CA HIS A 71 -5.04 -2.47 -1.64
C HIS A 71 -5.80 -2.56 -0.31
N HIS A 72 -5.29 -3.36 0.64
CA HIS A 72 -5.91 -3.47 1.97
C HIS A 72 -5.85 -2.16 2.75
N ALA A 73 -4.81 -1.34 2.61
CA ALA A 73 -4.72 -0.05 3.28
C ALA A 73 -5.90 0.87 2.92
N VAL A 74 -6.33 0.87 1.65
CA VAL A 74 -7.53 1.64 1.23
C VAL A 74 -8.80 1.08 1.88
N ASP A 75 -8.95 -0.24 1.92
CA ASP A 75 -10.12 -0.89 2.52
C ASP A 75 -10.17 -0.70 4.05
N ASP A 76 -9.01 -0.77 4.73
CA ASP A 76 -8.86 -0.52 6.15
C ASP A 76 -9.17 0.94 6.48
N ALA A 77 -8.61 1.89 5.73
CA ALA A 77 -8.87 3.33 5.92
C ALA A 77 -10.36 3.66 5.72
N LYS A 78 -11.00 3.08 4.70
CA LYS A 78 -12.44 3.25 4.47
C LYS A 78 -13.30 2.66 5.57
N ARG A 79 -12.94 1.48 6.10
CA ARG A 79 -13.63 0.88 7.25
C ARG A 79 -13.47 1.72 8.51
N ALA A 80 -12.26 2.21 8.78
CA ALA A 80 -12.02 3.11 9.90
C ALA A 80 -12.86 4.39 9.78
N LEU A 81 -12.94 4.95 8.56
CA LEU A 81 -13.74 6.14 8.30
C LEU A 81 -15.24 5.87 8.44
N ALA A 82 -15.74 4.72 8.03
CA ALA A 82 -17.15 4.35 8.21
C ALA A 82 -17.54 4.32 9.70
N ASN A 83 -16.63 3.90 10.58
CA ASN A 83 -16.85 3.89 12.02
C ASN A 83 -16.74 5.28 12.66
N LYS A 84 -15.94 6.18 12.08
CA LYS A 84 -15.67 7.53 12.61
C LYS A 84 -15.65 8.57 11.48
N PRO A 85 -16.81 8.94 10.91
CA PRO A 85 -16.88 9.77 9.71
C PRO A 85 -16.37 11.20 9.91
N ASP A 86 -16.39 11.70 11.14
CA ASP A 86 -15.97 13.05 11.52
C ASP A 86 -14.62 13.08 12.26
N ASP A 87 -13.82 12.01 12.12
CA ASP A 87 -12.45 11.98 12.58
C ASP A 87 -11.49 12.47 11.48
N ALA A 88 -10.74 13.54 11.76
CA ALA A 88 -9.83 14.13 10.78
C ALA A 88 -8.68 13.19 10.40
N GLY A 89 -8.21 12.35 11.33
CA GLY A 89 -7.17 11.36 11.08
C GLY A 89 -7.62 10.27 10.12
N ALA A 90 -8.83 9.74 10.32
CA ALA A 90 -9.45 8.76 9.43
C ALA A 90 -9.68 9.33 8.02
N GLN A 91 -10.10 10.59 7.92
CA GLN A 91 -10.21 11.30 6.63
C GLN A 91 -8.86 11.42 5.92
N LEU A 92 -7.80 11.81 6.64
CA LEU A 92 -6.45 11.89 6.08
C LEU A 92 -5.92 10.52 5.64
N ALA A 93 -6.13 9.47 6.44
CA ALA A 93 -5.71 8.12 6.10
C ALA A 93 -6.36 7.61 4.81
N VAL A 94 -7.62 7.97 4.55
CA VAL A 94 -8.29 7.65 3.28
C VAL A 94 -7.66 8.41 2.11
N ALA A 95 -7.37 9.70 2.28
CA ALA A 95 -6.71 10.50 1.24
C ALA A 95 -5.34 9.93 0.87
N GLU A 96 -4.49 9.68 1.89
CA GLU A 96 -3.17 9.07 1.75
C GLU A 96 -3.24 7.72 1.02
N ALA A 97 -4.05 6.78 1.53
CA ALA A 97 -4.12 5.44 0.96
C ALA A 97 -4.57 5.44 -0.52
N ILE A 98 -5.52 6.32 -0.88
CA ILE A 98 -5.97 6.44 -2.27
C ILE A 98 -4.89 7.06 -3.16
N VAL A 99 -4.20 8.11 -2.69
CA VAL A 99 -3.12 8.77 -3.44
C VAL A 99 -1.97 7.79 -3.68
N GLU A 100 -1.54 7.06 -2.67
CA GLU A 100 -0.43 6.11 -2.78
C GLU A 100 -0.79 4.92 -3.68
N LEU A 101 -2.03 4.41 -3.59
CA LEU A 101 -2.51 3.38 -4.51
C LEU A 101 -2.50 3.88 -5.97
N HIS A 102 -2.96 5.12 -6.19
CA HIS A 102 -3.01 5.70 -7.53
C HIS A 102 -1.61 5.95 -8.08
N ALA A 103 -0.72 6.55 -7.29
CA ALA A 103 0.67 6.78 -7.69
C ALA A 103 1.39 5.47 -8.08
N ARG A 104 1.06 4.36 -7.42
CA ARG A 104 1.69 3.06 -7.67
C ARG A 104 1.11 2.30 -8.86
N PHE A 105 -0.21 2.34 -9.04
CA PHE A 105 -0.92 1.44 -9.97
C PHE A 105 -1.77 2.17 -11.02
N GLY A 106 -1.86 3.50 -10.99
CA GLY A 106 -2.84 4.28 -11.76
C GLY A 106 -4.30 4.00 -11.36
N LYS A 107 -4.52 3.41 -10.18
CA LYS A 107 -5.83 2.98 -9.69
C LYS A 107 -6.21 3.74 -8.43
N GLY A 108 -7.44 4.23 -8.36
CA GLY A 108 -7.97 4.91 -7.19
C GLY A 108 -8.84 6.09 -7.58
N LYS A 109 -9.80 6.44 -6.71
CA LYS A 109 -10.73 7.54 -6.95
C LYS A 109 -10.16 8.82 -6.38
N LEU A 110 -9.30 9.53 -7.13
CA LEU A 110 -8.60 10.74 -6.67
C LEU A 110 -9.56 11.83 -6.16
N GLU A 111 -10.76 11.94 -6.72
CA GLU A 111 -11.82 12.82 -6.20
C GLU A 111 -12.18 12.53 -4.73
N GLN A 112 -12.20 11.25 -4.35
CA GLN A 112 -12.47 10.86 -2.97
C GLN A 112 -11.31 11.28 -2.05
N ALA A 113 -10.07 11.22 -2.54
CA ALA A 113 -8.92 11.70 -1.77
C ALA A 113 -8.99 13.22 -1.55
N VAL A 114 -9.31 13.99 -2.60
CA VAL A 114 -9.52 15.45 -2.49
C VAL A 114 -10.64 15.77 -1.51
N ALA A 115 -11.79 15.10 -1.62
CA ALA A 115 -12.92 15.32 -0.73
C ALA A 115 -12.59 15.00 0.74
N ALA A 116 -11.87 13.90 0.98
CA ALA A 116 -11.45 13.48 2.31
C ALA A 116 -10.44 14.46 2.92
N ALA A 117 -9.42 14.89 2.17
CA ALA A 117 -8.47 15.90 2.61
C ALA A 117 -9.14 17.24 2.97
N ARG A 118 -10.08 17.70 2.13
CA ARG A 118 -10.90 18.90 2.40
C ARG A 118 -11.78 18.75 3.64
N LYS A 119 -12.38 17.56 3.85
CA LYS A 119 -13.17 17.29 5.06
C LYS A 119 -12.29 17.29 6.31
N ALA A 120 -11.11 16.65 6.27
CA ALA A 120 -10.14 16.72 7.36
C ALA A 120 -9.75 18.17 7.71
N ARG A 121 -9.50 19.01 6.69
CA ARG A 121 -9.18 20.42 6.89
C ARG A 121 -10.30 21.19 7.60
N ARG A 122 -11.56 20.92 7.24
CA ARG A 122 -12.74 21.52 7.92
C ARG A 122 -12.85 21.08 9.38
N LEU A 123 -12.63 19.80 9.67
CA LEU A 123 -12.67 19.25 11.03
C LEU A 123 -11.55 19.81 11.91
N LEU A 124 -10.42 20.17 11.32
CA LEU A 124 -9.27 20.75 12.00
C LEU A 124 -9.27 22.29 12.01
N LYS A 125 -10.37 22.96 11.64
CA LYS A 125 -10.40 24.43 11.44
C LYS A 125 -9.85 25.24 12.63
N ASP A 126 -10.12 24.79 13.86
CA ASP A 126 -9.74 25.47 15.11
C ASP A 126 -8.37 24.99 15.63
N ARG A 127 -7.71 24.08 14.92
CA ARG A 127 -6.37 23.58 15.22
C ARG A 127 -5.31 24.48 14.56
N PRO A 128 -4.09 24.53 15.12
CA PRO A 128 -3.00 25.31 14.52
C PRO A 128 -2.75 24.90 13.06
N ALA A 129 -2.27 25.85 12.25
CA ALA A 129 -2.01 25.62 10.82
C ALA A 129 -1.07 24.43 10.56
N SER A 130 -0.07 24.21 11.43
CA SER A 130 0.81 23.05 11.39
C SER A 130 0.07 21.71 11.47
N ALA A 131 -0.99 21.61 12.30
CA ALA A 131 -1.80 20.40 12.40
C ALA A 131 -2.67 20.17 11.14
N ARG A 132 -2.89 21.21 10.34
CA ARG A 132 -3.65 21.15 9.07
C ARG A 132 -2.75 20.95 7.85
N ALA A 133 -1.43 21.10 7.97
CA ALA A 133 -0.50 21.11 6.85
C ALA A 133 -0.66 19.88 5.94
N LEU A 134 -0.73 18.67 6.52
CA LEU A 134 -0.90 17.43 5.75
C LEU A 134 -2.20 17.37 4.92
N THR A 135 -3.23 18.12 5.30
CA THR A 135 -4.47 18.19 4.50
C THR A 135 -4.22 18.86 3.15
N HIS A 136 -3.36 19.87 3.11
CA HIS A 136 -2.95 20.53 1.87
C HIS A 136 -2.01 19.64 1.06
N TYR A 137 -1.07 18.95 1.71
CA TYR A 137 -0.16 18.03 1.02
C TYR A 137 -0.91 16.92 0.26
N TRP A 138 -1.82 16.20 0.94
CA TRP A 138 -2.53 15.09 0.31
C TRP A 138 -3.54 15.55 -0.73
N GLU A 139 -4.17 16.72 -0.56
CA GLU A 139 -4.96 17.35 -1.63
C GLU A 139 -4.09 17.68 -2.83
N GLY A 140 -2.93 18.32 -2.61
CA GLY A 140 -1.99 18.70 -3.67
C GLY A 140 -1.47 17.49 -4.45
N ARG A 141 -1.09 16.41 -3.76
CA ARG A 141 -0.71 15.13 -4.40
C ARG A 141 -1.84 14.56 -5.24
N ALA A 142 -3.08 14.60 -4.75
CA ALA A 142 -4.23 14.10 -5.50
C ALA A 142 -4.51 14.96 -6.75
N GLN A 143 -4.41 16.28 -6.64
CA GLN A 143 -4.60 17.19 -7.78
C GLN A 143 -3.49 17.05 -8.83
N ALA A 144 -2.24 16.88 -8.40
CA ALA A 144 -1.11 16.63 -9.30
C ALA A 144 -1.31 15.34 -10.12
N LEU A 145 -1.77 14.26 -9.49
CA LEU A 145 -2.10 13.00 -10.17
C LEU A 145 -3.32 13.09 -11.09
N ARG A 146 -4.14 14.14 -10.94
CA ARG A 146 -5.27 14.46 -11.82
C ARG A 146 -4.90 15.47 -12.92
N GLU A 147 -3.63 15.86 -13.01
CA GLU A 147 -3.14 16.86 -13.96
C GLU A 147 -3.82 18.24 -13.76
N GLN A 148 -4.21 18.56 -12.51
CA GLN A 148 -4.79 19.85 -12.13
C GLN A 148 -3.70 20.74 -11.52
N GLU A 149 -2.77 21.21 -12.35
CA GLU A 149 -1.53 21.85 -11.89
C GLU A 149 -1.77 23.11 -11.04
N GLY A 150 -2.71 23.97 -11.42
CA GLY A 150 -3.01 25.19 -10.65
C GLY A 150 -3.46 24.87 -9.21
N ALA A 151 -4.42 23.96 -9.07
CA ALA A 151 -4.91 23.52 -7.76
C ALA A 151 -3.84 22.77 -6.96
N ALA A 152 -3.00 21.97 -7.62
CA ALA A 152 -1.89 21.28 -6.98
C ALA A 152 -0.84 22.26 -6.44
N ARG A 153 -0.50 23.29 -7.22
CA ARG A 153 0.45 24.35 -6.84
C ARG A 153 -0.04 25.12 -5.62
N GLU A 154 -1.29 25.56 -5.62
CA GLU A 154 -1.91 26.23 -4.46
C GLU A 154 -1.84 25.36 -3.20
N CYS A 155 -2.16 24.08 -3.33
CA CYS A 155 -2.11 23.14 -2.21
C CYS A 155 -0.68 22.92 -1.70
N PHE A 156 0.30 22.72 -2.58
CA PHE A 156 1.68 22.55 -2.15
C PHE A 156 2.28 23.82 -1.54
N GLY A 157 1.94 25.00 -2.05
CA GLY A 157 2.30 26.29 -1.45
C GLY A 157 1.78 26.39 -0.01
N ALA A 158 0.47 26.20 0.18
CA ALA A 158 -0.16 26.23 1.51
C ALA A 158 0.40 25.17 2.47
N PHE A 159 0.82 24.00 1.95
CA PHE A 159 1.50 23.00 2.75
C PHE A 159 2.87 23.49 3.23
N LEU A 160 3.71 24.01 2.32
CA LEU A 160 5.07 24.44 2.64
C LEU A 160 5.11 25.64 3.60
N GLU A 161 4.11 26.52 3.58
CA GLU A 161 3.97 27.63 4.53
C GLU A 161 3.78 27.18 5.99
N HIS A 162 3.25 25.97 6.19
CA HIS A 162 2.83 25.49 7.52
C HIS A 162 3.51 24.18 7.94
N ALA A 163 4.25 23.54 7.04
CA ALA A 163 4.95 22.29 7.30
C ALA A 163 6.16 22.50 8.21
N GLY A 164 6.17 21.84 9.38
CA GLY A 164 7.36 21.80 10.23
C GLY A 164 8.48 20.99 9.57
N ALA A 165 9.64 21.61 9.33
CA ALA A 165 10.78 21.02 8.62
C ALA A 165 11.24 19.64 9.17
N ARG A 166 11.14 19.44 10.50
CA ARG A 166 11.49 18.16 11.14
C ARG A 166 10.39 17.11 11.04
N ALA A 167 9.12 17.52 11.09
CA ALA A 167 7.97 16.61 11.14
C ALA A 167 7.60 16.05 9.78
N HIS A 168 7.82 16.82 8.70
CA HIS A 168 7.33 16.50 7.36
C HIS A 168 8.42 16.58 6.28
N ARG A 169 9.66 16.19 6.63
CA ARG A 169 10.82 16.34 5.74
C ARG A 169 10.61 15.68 4.38
N GLN A 170 10.02 14.48 4.35
CA GLN A 170 9.83 13.75 3.09
C GLN A 170 8.78 14.42 2.21
N GLU A 171 7.66 14.82 2.79
CA GLU A 171 6.55 15.50 2.12
C GLU A 171 6.99 16.86 1.58
N ILE A 172 7.81 17.61 2.35
CA ILE A 172 8.42 18.87 1.92
C ILE A 172 9.25 18.66 0.66
N LEU A 173 10.15 17.68 0.65
CA LEU A 173 10.99 17.38 -0.52
C LEU A 173 10.15 17.01 -1.75
N VAL A 174 9.08 16.24 -1.57
CA VAL A 174 8.18 15.87 -2.66
C VAL A 174 7.46 17.10 -3.21
N ALA A 175 6.90 17.95 -2.33
CA ALA A 175 6.19 19.15 -2.73
C ALA A 175 7.11 20.15 -3.46
N GLN A 176 8.30 20.42 -2.91
CA GLN A 176 9.30 21.30 -3.52
C GLN A 176 9.72 20.80 -4.90
N LYS A 177 10.09 19.52 -5.00
CA LYS A 177 10.48 18.92 -6.27
C LYS A 177 9.37 19.00 -7.32
N TRP A 178 8.12 18.79 -6.92
CA TRP A 178 7.00 18.90 -7.85
C TRP A 178 6.82 20.34 -8.35
N LEU A 179 6.92 21.33 -7.46
CA LEU A 179 6.82 22.75 -7.82
C LEU A 179 7.94 23.21 -8.75
N GLU A 180 9.18 22.75 -8.55
CA GLU A 180 10.32 23.02 -9.44
C GLU A 180 10.10 22.50 -10.86
N GLN A 181 9.39 21.37 -11.00
CA GLN A 181 9.10 20.75 -12.29
C GLN A 181 7.92 21.40 -13.03
N HIS A 182 7.08 22.17 -12.33
CA HIS A 182 5.86 22.77 -12.89
C HIS A 182 5.82 24.26 -12.53
N PRO A 183 6.66 25.10 -13.16
CA PRO A 183 6.64 26.54 -12.95
C PRO A 183 5.31 27.16 -13.42
N SER A 184 4.99 28.32 -12.85
CA SER A 184 3.77 29.10 -13.14
C SER A 184 3.69 29.59 -14.57
#